data_AF-A0A397BFI3-F1
#
_entry.id   AF-A0A397BFI3-F1
#
_cell.length_a   1.000
_cell.length_b   1.000
_cell.length_c   1.000
_cell.angle_alpha   90.00
_cell.angle_beta   90.00
_cell.angle_gamma   90.00
#
_symmetry.space_group_name_H-M   'P 1'
#
loop_
_entity.id
_entity.type
_entity.pdbx_description
1 polymer ?
#
loop_
_entity_poly.entity_id
_entity_poly.type
_entity_poly.pdbx_seq_one_letter_code
_entity_poly.pdbx_strand_id
1 'polypeptide(L)'
;MSCLRHPNIVQFIGASWDNCSNVCMVLEYMEHGDMHSVLHSAIGRSFVWSDPLLKMAVGAVSGMLYLHSQVSDFGLSRRYKKDIDALTTVVGTPFWLAPEVIRNEKYGISADIYSFGIVLTELETRQTPYHDIDQTGLKVMLRVAKDGLRPSLPSSCLPRRRRLIQDCLLDPPRSRPTFLEVLHRLQGEVREEIEADAEKLAIDRRALLRTKAIKREQSVRRLDQL
;
A
#
# COMPACT_ATOMS: atom_id res chain seq x y z
N MET A 1 6.51 -12.14 21.17
CA MET A 1 7.13 -11.17 20.23
C MET A 1 8.63 -11.43 19.99
N SER A 2 9.38 -11.99 20.95
CA SER A 2 10.83 -12.27 20.81
C SER A 2 11.23 -13.30 19.72
N CYS A 3 10.27 -14.04 19.15
CA CYS A 3 10.53 -15.09 18.15
C CYS A 3 10.10 -14.71 16.73
N LEU A 4 9.48 -13.54 16.52
CA LEU A 4 9.12 -13.09 15.17
C LEU A 4 10.38 -12.58 14.48
N ARG A 5 10.78 -13.26 13.39
CA ARG A 5 11.94 -12.90 12.57
C ARG A 5 11.57 -13.04 11.11
N HIS A 6 11.51 -11.91 10.42
CA HIS A 6 11.22 -11.84 8.99
C HIS A 6 11.82 -10.55 8.43
N PRO A 7 12.41 -10.56 7.21
CA PRO A 7 13.04 -9.37 6.62
C PRO A 7 12.10 -8.18 6.38
N ASN A 8 10.78 -8.40 6.47
CA ASN A 8 9.75 -7.36 6.28
C ASN A 8 8.91 -7.10 7.54
N ILE A 9 9.45 -7.41 8.72
CA ILE A 9 8.81 -7.12 10.00
C ILE A 9 9.85 -6.44 10.89
N VAL A 10 9.49 -5.27 11.42
CA VAL A 10 10.34 -4.52 12.35
C VAL A 10 10.70 -5.41 13.54
N GLN A 11 11.99 -5.70 13.69
CA GLN A 11 12.50 -6.57 14.74
C GLN A 11 12.29 -5.94 16.12
N PHE A 12 11.60 -6.67 17.00
CA PHE A 12 11.60 -6.40 18.42
C PHE A 12 12.93 -6.82 19.03
N ILE A 13 13.67 -5.88 19.61
CA ILE A 13 14.99 -6.10 20.22
C ILE A 13 14.83 -6.38 21.71
N GLY A 14 13.98 -5.60 22.40
CA GLY A 14 13.78 -5.75 23.84
C GLY A 14 12.77 -4.76 24.40
N ALA A 15 12.60 -4.78 25.71
CA ALA A 15 11.82 -3.78 26.42
C ALA A 15 12.63 -3.31 27.63
N SER A 16 12.41 -2.05 28.02
CA SER A 16 12.96 -1.46 29.23
C SER A 16 11.80 -0.97 30.08
N TRP A 17 11.89 -1.15 31.40
CA TRP A 17 10.90 -0.64 32.33
C TRP A 17 11.57 -0.22 33.64
N ASP A 18 11.13 0.90 34.22
CA ASP A 18 11.63 1.37 35.53
C ASP A 18 10.58 1.17 36.65
N ASN A 19 9.29 1.26 36.32
CA ASN A 19 8.13 1.05 37.18
C ASN A 19 6.94 0.58 36.32
N CYS A 20 5.77 0.30 36.93
CA CYS A 20 4.60 -0.22 36.21
C CYS A 20 4.00 0.78 35.18
N SER A 21 4.44 2.03 35.16
CA SER A 21 3.91 3.11 34.31
C SER A 21 4.83 3.45 33.13
N ASN A 22 6.13 3.17 33.24
CA ASN A 22 7.12 3.48 32.21
C ASN A 22 7.61 2.19 31.56
N VAL A 23 6.90 1.74 30.54
CA VAL A 23 7.30 0.60 29.71
C VAL A 23 7.68 1.10 28.33
N CYS A 24 8.93 0.87 27.94
CA CYS A 24 9.48 1.23 26.64
C CYS A 24 9.75 -0.03 25.82
N MET A 25 9.43 0.01 24.52
CA MET A 25 9.85 -1.01 23.56
C MET A 25 11.06 -0.53 22.78
N VAL A 26 12.03 -1.43 22.62
CA VAL A 26 13.20 -1.22 21.78
C VAL A 26 13.01 -2.03 20.50
N LEU A 27 12.93 -1.32 19.38
CA LEU A 27 12.75 -1.86 18.04
C LEU A 27 13.99 -1.57 17.19
N GLU A 28 14.19 -2.30 16.11
CA GLU A 28 15.16 -1.87 15.10
C GLU A 28 14.79 -0.50 14.53
N TYR A 29 15.82 0.27 14.20
CA TYR A 29 15.64 1.62 13.70
C TYR A 29 15.46 1.64 12.18
N MET A 30 14.42 2.31 11.72
CA MET A 30 14.12 2.51 10.30
C MET A 30 14.62 3.90 9.85
N GLU A 31 15.83 3.96 9.28
CA GLU A 31 16.53 5.21 8.93
C GLU A 31 15.69 6.18 8.09
N HIS A 32 14.82 5.66 7.23
CA HIS A 32 14.03 6.45 6.28
C HIS A 32 12.64 6.82 6.83
N GLY A 33 12.33 6.47 8.08
CA GLY A 33 11.03 6.71 8.69
C GLY A 33 9.93 5.79 8.15
N ASP A 34 8.69 6.24 8.28
CA ASP A 34 7.52 5.48 7.85
C ASP A 34 7.21 5.66 6.35
N MET A 35 6.41 4.73 5.83
CA MET A 35 6.02 4.71 4.42
C MET A 35 5.31 5.99 3.97
N HIS A 36 4.45 6.58 4.80
CA HIS A 36 3.71 7.78 4.44
C HIS A 36 4.69 8.95 4.24
N SER A 37 5.61 9.15 5.18
CA SER A 37 6.67 10.16 5.09
C SER A 37 7.55 9.97 3.85
N VAL A 38 7.98 8.74 3.56
CA VAL A 38 8.80 8.42 2.37
C VAL A 38 8.05 8.73 1.08
N LEU A 39 6.80 8.30 0.95
CA LEU A 39 6.01 8.50 -0.28
C LEU A 39 5.77 9.97 -0.61
N HIS A 40 5.62 10.83 0.41
CA HIS A 40 5.36 12.26 0.22
C HIS A 40 6.65 13.09 0.06
N SER A 41 7.82 12.49 0.27
CA SER A 41 9.13 13.11 0.03
C SER A 41 9.43 13.31 -1.47
N ALA A 42 10.43 14.14 -1.78
CA ALA A 42 10.91 14.32 -3.15
C ALA A 42 11.40 13.01 -3.79
N ILE A 43 11.97 12.11 -2.99
CA ILE A 43 12.43 10.79 -3.42
C ILE A 43 11.23 9.88 -3.71
N GLY A 44 10.23 9.85 -2.82
CA GLY A 44 9.02 9.05 -3.01
C GLY A 44 8.25 9.41 -4.28
N ARG A 45 8.28 10.68 -4.69
CA ARG A 45 7.67 11.15 -5.95
C ARG A 45 8.35 10.62 -7.21
N SER A 46 9.62 10.21 -7.13
CA SER A 46 10.35 9.63 -8.27
C SER A 46 10.19 8.11 -8.38
N PHE A 47 9.65 7.46 -7.34
CA PHE A 47 9.45 6.03 -7.31
C PHE A 47 8.44 5.57 -8.37
N VAL A 48 8.77 4.48 -9.04
CA VAL A 48 7.93 3.85 -10.05
C VAL A 48 7.59 2.42 -9.65
N TRP A 49 6.57 1.84 -10.27
CA TRP A 49 6.14 0.49 -9.91
C TRP A 49 7.20 -0.58 -10.17
N SER A 50 7.99 -0.44 -11.24
CA SER A 50 9.10 -1.35 -11.52
C SER A 50 10.17 -1.33 -10.43
N ASP A 51 10.39 -0.17 -9.78
CA ASP A 51 11.29 -0.03 -8.64
C ASP A 51 11.07 1.32 -7.92
N PRO A 52 10.91 1.37 -6.57
CA PRO A 52 10.87 0.26 -5.62
C PRO A 52 9.46 -0.23 -5.23
N LEU A 53 8.38 0.28 -5.81
CA LEU A 53 7.05 0.07 -5.22
C LEU A 53 6.57 -1.37 -5.23
N LEU A 54 6.85 -2.11 -6.31
CA LEU A 54 6.52 -3.51 -6.34
C LEU A 54 7.27 -4.27 -5.23
N LYS A 55 8.54 -3.90 -4.94
CA LYS A 55 9.30 -4.48 -3.83
C LYS A 55 8.70 -4.11 -2.48
N MET A 56 8.24 -2.87 -2.31
CA MET A 56 7.55 -2.44 -1.09
C MET A 56 6.24 -3.23 -0.88
N ALA A 57 5.41 -3.36 -1.92
CA ALA A 57 4.17 -4.13 -1.87
C ALA A 57 4.40 -5.62 -1.58
N VAL A 58 5.37 -6.24 -2.26
CA VAL A 58 5.78 -7.63 -2.05
C VAL A 58 6.34 -7.84 -0.65
N GLY A 59 7.17 -6.91 -0.16
CA GLY A 59 7.70 -6.97 1.20
C GLY A 59 6.60 -6.89 2.26
N ALA A 60 5.69 -5.93 2.12
CA ALA A 60 4.57 -5.76 3.03
C ALA A 60 3.65 -6.99 3.07
N VAL A 61 3.23 -7.53 1.91
CA VAL A 61 2.38 -8.74 1.88
C VAL A 61 3.11 -9.97 2.42
N SER A 62 4.42 -10.10 2.20
CA SER A 62 5.22 -11.22 2.72
C SER A 62 5.32 -11.17 4.24
N GLY A 63 5.55 -9.98 4.82
CA GLY A 63 5.52 -9.77 6.26
C GLY A 63 4.15 -10.11 6.87
N MET A 64 3.07 -9.66 6.23
CA MET A 64 1.71 -9.98 6.68
C MET A 64 1.41 -11.49 6.61
N LEU A 65 1.78 -12.16 5.52
CA LEU A 65 1.63 -13.60 5.37
C LEU A 65 2.36 -14.36 6.48
N TYR A 66 3.60 -13.97 6.78
CA TYR A 66 4.36 -14.53 7.89
C TYR A 66 3.67 -14.30 9.23
N LEU A 67 3.26 -13.06 9.54
CA LEU A 67 2.57 -12.74 10.81
C LEU A 67 1.33 -13.60 11.00
N HIS A 68 0.50 -13.72 9.98
CA HIS A 68 -0.71 -14.53 10.07
C HIS A 68 -0.43 -16.01 10.24
N SER A 69 0.63 -16.56 9.63
CA SER A 69 1.05 -17.95 9.87
C SER A 69 1.56 -18.19 11.29
N GLN A 70 2.28 -17.23 11.87
CA GLN A 70 2.80 -17.35 13.24
C GLN A 70 1.69 -17.17 14.28
N VAL A 71 0.76 -16.24 14.06
CA VAL A 71 -0.32 -15.95 15.01
C VAL A 71 -1.36 -17.09 15.07
N SER A 72 -1.59 -17.83 13.98
CA SER A 72 -2.42 -19.05 14.00
C SER A 72 -1.89 -20.11 14.96
N ASP A 73 -0.57 -20.20 15.15
CA ASP A 73 0.05 -21.18 16.07
C ASP A 73 0.06 -20.70 17.53
N PHE A 74 -0.03 -19.39 17.78
CA PHE A 74 0.11 -18.85 19.13
C PHE A 74 -1.20 -18.61 19.88
N GLY A 75 -2.38 -18.76 19.27
CA GLY A 75 -3.67 -18.58 19.98
C GLY A 75 -3.84 -17.20 20.65
N LEU A 76 -3.01 -16.22 20.28
CA LEU A 76 -2.90 -14.91 20.96
C LEU A 76 -3.81 -13.84 20.36
N SER A 77 -4.72 -14.18 19.43
CA SER A 77 -5.83 -13.29 19.10
C SER A 77 -6.80 -13.24 20.28
N ARG A 78 -6.41 -12.54 21.35
CA ARG A 78 -7.36 -12.11 22.37
C ARG A 78 -8.47 -11.41 21.64
N ARG A 79 -9.68 -11.96 21.78
CA ARG A 79 -10.93 -11.31 21.40
C ARG A 79 -11.06 -10.05 22.26
N TYR A 80 -10.38 -8.98 21.86
CA TYR A 80 -10.67 -7.65 22.37
C TYR A 80 -11.97 -7.21 21.71
N LYS A 81 -13.10 -7.47 22.38
CA LYS A 81 -14.28 -6.63 22.24
C LYS A 81 -13.86 -5.25 22.76
N LYS A 82 -13.39 -4.38 21.88
CA LYS A 82 -13.30 -2.96 22.19
C LYS A 82 -14.57 -2.34 21.64
N ASP A 83 -15.35 -1.76 22.55
CA ASP A 83 -16.45 -0.88 22.16
C ASP A 83 -15.89 0.23 21.25
N ILE A 84 -16.66 0.57 20.22
CA ILE A 84 -16.31 1.54 19.16
C ILE A 84 -16.03 2.94 19.71
N ASP A 85 -16.38 3.24 20.96
CA ASP A 85 -16.08 4.52 21.61
C ASP A 85 -14.57 4.85 21.60
N ALA A 86 -13.70 3.83 21.48
CA ALA A 86 -12.25 4.00 21.31
C ALA A 86 -11.79 4.52 19.92
N LEU A 87 -12.68 4.62 18.92
CA LEU A 87 -12.32 5.23 17.62
C LEU A 87 -12.21 6.76 17.71
N THR A 88 -12.77 7.39 18.75
CA THR A 88 -12.61 8.83 19.01
C THR A 88 -11.24 9.20 19.59
N THR A 89 -10.48 8.20 20.05
CA THR A 89 -9.16 8.37 20.71
C THR A 89 -7.97 7.98 19.81
N VAL A 90 -8.21 7.55 18.57
CA VAL A 90 -7.14 7.37 17.60
C VAL A 90 -6.86 8.73 16.96
N VAL A 91 -5.70 9.29 17.26
CA VAL A 91 -5.11 10.38 16.47
C VAL A 91 -4.96 9.85 15.03
N GLY A 92 -5.81 10.31 14.13
CA GLY A 92 -5.83 9.92 12.72
C GLY A 92 -7.19 9.46 12.23
N THR A 93 -7.56 9.86 11.01
CA THR A 93 -8.78 9.39 10.37
C THR A 93 -8.57 7.96 9.87
N PRO A 94 -9.36 6.95 10.33
CA PRO A 94 -9.00 5.55 10.15
C PRO A 94 -9.46 5.01 8.77
N PHE A 95 -8.96 5.61 7.70
CA PHE A 95 -9.35 5.32 6.31
C PHE A 95 -8.95 3.93 5.80
N TRP A 96 -8.13 3.20 6.55
CA TRP A 96 -7.69 1.84 6.24
C TRP A 96 -8.62 0.75 6.77
N LEU A 97 -9.63 1.12 7.58
CA LEU A 97 -10.53 0.15 8.18
C LEU A 97 -11.46 -0.49 7.14
N ALA A 98 -11.61 -1.81 7.26
CA ALA A 98 -12.55 -2.57 6.47
C ALA A 98 -14.01 -2.21 6.81
N PRO A 99 -14.95 -2.31 5.86
CA PRO A 99 -16.35 -1.96 6.08
C PRO A 99 -16.98 -2.71 7.26
N GLU A 100 -16.71 -4.00 7.40
CA GLU A 100 -17.18 -4.83 8.51
C GLU A 100 -16.61 -4.38 9.87
N VAL A 101 -15.39 -3.82 9.90
CA VAL A 101 -14.80 -3.28 11.12
C VAL A 101 -15.51 -1.98 11.51
N ILE A 102 -15.78 -1.10 10.54
CA ILE A 102 -16.53 0.15 10.77
C ILE A 102 -17.96 -0.16 11.24
N ARG A 103 -18.58 -1.23 10.74
CA ARG A 103 -19.92 -1.68 11.13
C ARG A 103 -19.98 -2.46 12.45
N ASN A 104 -18.87 -2.61 13.17
CA ASN A 104 -18.77 -3.42 14.39
C ASN A 104 -19.11 -4.91 14.20
N GLU A 105 -18.88 -5.44 13.01
CA GLU A 105 -19.15 -6.84 12.69
C GLU A 105 -17.96 -7.73 13.10
N LYS A 106 -18.14 -9.06 13.01
CA LYS A 106 -17.03 -10.00 13.21
C LYS A 106 -16.02 -9.84 12.08
N TYR A 107 -14.80 -9.50 12.43
CA TYR A 107 -13.68 -9.39 11.50
C TYR A 107 -12.61 -10.44 11.78
N GLY A 108 -11.72 -10.65 10.81
CA GLY A 108 -10.60 -11.58 10.86
C GLY A 108 -9.54 -11.17 9.83
N ILE A 109 -8.75 -12.14 9.36
CA ILE A 109 -7.62 -11.92 8.42
C ILE A 109 -8.04 -11.13 7.16
N SER A 110 -9.28 -11.31 6.70
CA SER A 110 -9.84 -10.57 5.56
C SER A 110 -9.90 -9.06 5.76
N ALA A 111 -9.99 -8.57 7.00
CA ALA A 111 -9.95 -7.13 7.28
C ALA A 111 -8.56 -6.55 7.03
N ASP A 112 -7.49 -7.29 7.38
CA ASP A 112 -6.11 -6.89 7.09
C ASP A 112 -5.82 -6.90 5.58
N ILE A 113 -6.45 -7.81 4.82
CA ILE A 113 -6.40 -7.80 3.34
C ILE A 113 -7.03 -6.52 2.77
N TYR A 114 -8.14 -6.05 3.35
CA TYR A 114 -8.75 -4.78 2.94
C TYR A 114 -7.81 -3.61 3.23
N SER A 115 -7.24 -3.54 4.43
CA SER A 115 -6.26 -2.51 4.80
C SER A 115 -5.05 -2.53 3.87
N PHE A 116 -4.57 -3.72 3.48
CA PHE A 116 -3.53 -3.85 2.47
C PHE A 116 -3.96 -3.33 1.09
N GLY A 117 -5.22 -3.55 0.70
CA GLY A 117 -5.81 -2.93 -0.50
C GLY A 117 -5.73 -1.39 -0.48
N ILE A 118 -6.00 -0.77 0.67
CA ILE A 118 -5.86 0.68 0.84
C ILE A 118 -4.40 1.12 0.71
N VAL A 119 -3.45 0.36 1.29
CA VAL A 119 -2.00 0.61 1.13
C VAL A 119 -1.57 0.53 -0.34
N LEU A 120 -2.07 -0.45 -1.11
CA LEU A 120 -1.81 -0.53 -2.54
C LEU A 120 -2.37 0.68 -3.30
N THR A 121 -3.53 1.21 -2.89
CA THR A 121 -4.07 2.45 -3.44
C THR A 121 -3.16 3.64 -3.16
N GLU A 122 -2.64 3.79 -1.93
CA GLU A 122 -1.68 4.87 -1.63
C GLU A 122 -0.38 4.75 -2.42
N LEU A 123 0.11 3.52 -2.62
CA LEU A 123 1.24 3.26 -3.51
C LEU A 123 0.94 3.71 -4.93
N GLU A 124 -0.28 3.48 -5.43
CA GLU A 124 -0.69 3.90 -6.76
C GLU A 124 -0.82 5.43 -6.88
N THR A 125 -1.49 6.08 -5.94
CA THR A 125 -1.90 7.48 -6.06
C THR A 125 -0.87 8.46 -5.54
N ARG A 126 0.00 8.04 -4.60
CA ARG A 126 0.87 8.93 -3.79
C ARG A 126 0.10 9.95 -2.98
N GLN A 127 -1.16 9.63 -2.68
CA GLN A 127 -2.05 10.49 -1.92
C GLN A 127 -2.62 9.69 -0.77
N THR A 128 -3.10 10.40 0.25
CA THR A 128 -3.90 9.79 1.30
C THR A 128 -5.15 9.13 0.71
N PRO A 129 -5.65 8.05 1.33
CA PRO A 129 -6.89 7.42 0.89
C PRO A 129 -8.04 8.44 0.88
N TYR A 130 -8.87 8.40 -0.18
CA TYR A 130 -10.00 9.31 -0.37
C TYR A 130 -9.65 10.81 -0.46
N HIS A 131 -8.40 11.17 -0.83
CA HIS A 131 -7.95 12.56 -1.01
C HIS A 131 -8.82 13.42 -1.94
N ASP A 132 -9.56 12.79 -2.84
CA ASP A 132 -10.45 13.43 -3.83
C ASP A 132 -11.89 13.59 -3.33
N ILE A 133 -12.20 13.17 -2.10
CA ILE A 133 -13.52 13.29 -1.50
C ILE A 133 -13.56 14.48 -0.55
N ASP A 134 -14.29 15.52 -0.93
CA ASP A 134 -14.50 16.72 -0.11
C ASP A 134 -15.59 16.49 0.96
N GLN A 135 -15.28 15.61 1.94
CA GLN A 135 -16.16 15.28 3.06
C GLN A 135 -15.36 15.03 4.33
N THR A 136 -16.00 15.18 5.49
CA THR A 136 -15.36 14.86 6.77
C THR A 136 -15.02 13.36 6.85
N GLY A 137 -13.96 13.05 7.60
CA GLY A 137 -13.51 11.67 7.81
C GLY A 137 -14.61 10.71 8.26
N LEU A 138 -15.46 11.16 9.19
CA LEU A 138 -16.62 10.40 9.65
C LEU A 138 -17.63 10.11 8.53
N LYS A 139 -17.91 11.09 7.66
CA LYS A 139 -18.80 10.88 6.51
C LYS A 139 -18.20 9.87 5.54
N VAL A 140 -16.91 9.98 5.22
CA VAL A 140 -16.21 9.01 4.37
C VAL A 140 -16.34 7.60 4.95
N MET A 141 -16.06 7.40 6.25
CA MET A 141 -16.19 6.10 6.91
C MET A 141 -17.61 5.53 6.82
N LEU A 142 -18.63 6.36 7.06
CA LEU A 142 -20.03 5.94 6.96
C LEU A 142 -20.39 5.49 5.53
N ARG A 143 -19.89 6.18 4.51
CA ARG A 143 -20.10 5.83 3.10
C ARG A 143 -19.32 4.56 2.70
N VAL A 144 -18.14 4.33 3.26
CA VAL A 144 -17.39 3.07 3.08
C VAL A 144 -18.19 1.90 3.64
N ALA A 145 -18.78 2.08 4.83
CA ALA A 145 -19.54 1.07 5.54
C ALA A 145 -20.91 0.77 4.89
N LYS A 146 -21.60 1.78 4.35
CA LYS A 146 -23.01 1.66 3.93
C LYS A 146 -23.24 1.82 2.43
N ASP A 147 -22.44 2.64 1.76
CA ASP A 147 -22.69 3.05 0.37
C ASP A 147 -21.70 2.41 -0.61
N GLY A 148 -20.79 1.55 -0.13
CA GLY A 148 -19.77 0.92 -0.95
C GLY A 148 -18.71 1.89 -1.48
N LEU A 149 -18.51 3.04 -0.83
CA LEU A 149 -17.44 3.98 -1.21
C LEU A 149 -16.08 3.28 -1.12
N ARG A 150 -15.25 3.45 -2.16
CA ARG A 150 -13.87 2.96 -2.24
C ARG A 150 -12.97 4.07 -2.78
N PRO A 151 -11.65 4.07 -2.47
CA PRO A 151 -10.77 5.11 -2.95
C PRO A 151 -10.63 5.03 -4.47
N SER A 152 -10.46 6.18 -5.12
CA SER A 152 -10.30 6.26 -6.56
C SER A 152 -8.91 5.78 -7.00
N LEU A 153 -8.84 5.23 -8.21
CA LEU A 153 -7.59 4.88 -8.87
C LEU A 153 -7.47 5.68 -10.17
N PRO A 154 -6.27 6.17 -10.51
CA PRO A 154 -6.07 6.91 -11.75
C PRO A 154 -6.30 6.01 -12.96
N SER A 155 -6.66 6.61 -14.09
CA SER A 155 -6.83 5.89 -15.35
C SER A 155 -5.55 5.19 -15.81
N SER A 156 -4.38 5.73 -15.44
CA SER A 156 -3.05 5.18 -15.69
C SER A 156 -2.72 3.90 -14.90
N CYS A 157 -3.52 3.54 -13.88
CA CYS A 157 -3.31 2.29 -13.15
C CYS A 157 -3.51 1.10 -14.08
N LEU A 158 -2.49 0.24 -14.16
CA LEU A 158 -2.47 -0.91 -15.06
C LEU A 158 -3.59 -1.93 -14.70
N PRO A 159 -4.16 -2.65 -15.69
CA PRO A 159 -5.38 -3.42 -15.48
C PRO A 159 -5.27 -4.55 -14.44
N ARG A 160 -4.19 -5.34 -14.42
CA ARG A 160 -4.06 -6.46 -13.48
C ARG A 160 -3.84 -5.94 -12.06
N ARG A 161 -3.03 -4.88 -11.91
CA ARG A 161 -2.84 -4.18 -10.63
C ARG A 161 -4.13 -3.55 -10.13
N ARG A 162 -4.88 -2.83 -10.97
CA ARG A 162 -6.20 -2.27 -10.63
C ARG A 162 -7.13 -3.36 -10.12
N ARG A 163 -7.20 -4.48 -10.84
CA ARG A 163 -8.04 -5.62 -10.46
C ARG A 163 -7.64 -6.18 -9.10
N LEU A 164 -6.35 -6.38 -8.85
CA LEU A 164 -5.86 -6.83 -7.54
C LEU A 164 -6.29 -5.88 -6.40
N ILE A 165 -6.11 -4.57 -6.58
CA ILE A 165 -6.52 -3.57 -5.59
C ILE A 165 -8.03 -3.65 -5.34
N GLN A 166 -8.83 -3.72 -6.41
CA GLN A 166 -10.28 -3.79 -6.30
C GLN A 166 -10.75 -5.09 -5.61
N ASP A 167 -10.12 -6.22 -5.90
CA ASP A 167 -10.44 -7.50 -5.27
C ASP A 167 -10.15 -7.48 -3.76
N CYS A 168 -9.05 -6.85 -3.33
CA CYS A 168 -8.77 -6.62 -1.90
C CYS A 168 -9.81 -5.73 -1.21
N LEU A 169 -10.43 -4.82 -1.95
CA LEU A 169 -11.38 -3.83 -1.44
C LEU A 169 -12.85 -4.25 -1.55
N LEU A 170 -13.14 -5.51 -1.90
CA LEU A 170 -14.53 -6.00 -1.97
C LEU A 170 -15.23 -5.91 -0.61
N ASP A 171 -16.53 -5.59 -0.62
CA ASP A 171 -17.31 -5.51 0.63
C ASP A 171 -17.40 -6.86 1.35
N PRO A 172 -17.83 -7.97 0.69
CA PRO A 172 -17.90 -9.26 1.35
C PRO A 172 -16.50 -9.77 1.70
N PRO A 173 -16.17 -9.99 2.99
CA PRO A 173 -14.81 -10.32 3.38
C PRO A 173 -14.30 -11.65 2.81
N ARG A 174 -15.23 -12.59 2.55
CA ARG A 174 -14.94 -13.91 1.94
C ARG A 174 -14.62 -13.86 0.45
N SER A 175 -14.96 -12.75 -0.21
CA SER A 175 -14.68 -12.58 -1.64
C SER A 175 -13.31 -11.96 -1.89
N ARG A 176 -12.63 -11.49 -0.83
CA ARG A 176 -11.27 -10.95 -0.91
C ARG A 176 -10.26 -12.09 -1.08
N PRO A 177 -9.16 -11.87 -1.82
CA PRO A 177 -8.11 -12.86 -1.97
C PRO A 177 -7.39 -13.12 -0.66
N THR A 178 -6.75 -14.27 -0.52
CA THR A 178 -5.84 -14.54 0.62
C THR A 178 -4.51 -13.79 0.46
N PHE A 179 -3.75 -13.60 1.54
CA PHE A 179 -2.38 -13.03 1.45
C PHE A 179 -1.47 -13.82 0.50
N LEU A 180 -1.61 -15.15 0.44
CA LEU A 180 -0.86 -15.99 -0.49
C LEU A 180 -1.23 -15.70 -1.95
N GLU A 181 -2.53 -15.58 -2.24
CA GLU A 181 -3.02 -15.21 -3.57
C GLU A 181 -2.55 -13.80 -3.97
N VAL A 182 -2.60 -12.83 -3.04
CA VAL A 182 -2.11 -11.47 -3.28
C VAL A 182 -0.61 -11.50 -3.60
N LEU A 183 0.19 -12.23 -2.84
CA LEU A 183 1.64 -12.38 -3.08
C LEU A 183 1.91 -13.00 -4.46
N HIS A 184 1.22 -14.08 -4.81
CA HIS A 184 1.36 -14.72 -6.12
C HIS A 184 0.98 -13.78 -7.27
N ARG A 185 -0.10 -13.00 -7.13
CA ARG A 185 -0.51 -12.04 -8.16
C ARG A 185 0.49 -10.89 -8.31
N LEU A 186 1.03 -10.37 -7.21
CA LEU A 186 2.07 -9.35 -7.22
C LEU A 186 3.36 -9.85 -7.89
N GLN A 187 3.77 -11.08 -7.62
CA GLN A 187 4.99 -11.67 -8.17
C GLN A 187 4.85 -12.22 -9.60
N GLY A 188 3.62 -12.56 -10.01
CA GLY A 188 3.29 -13.07 -11.33
C GLY A 188 2.66 -11.99 -12.20
N GLU A 189 1.34 -12.08 -12.39
CA GLU A 189 0.63 -11.32 -13.43
C GLU A 189 0.84 -9.79 -13.34
N VAL A 190 0.92 -9.23 -12.12
CA VAL A 190 1.13 -7.79 -11.90
C VAL A 190 2.57 -7.38 -12.21
N ARG A 191 3.54 -8.21 -11.84
CA ARG A 191 4.95 -7.96 -12.17
C ARG A 191 5.18 -7.95 -13.67
N GLU A 192 4.64 -8.94 -14.37
CA GLU A 192 4.74 -9.07 -15.83
C GLU A 192 4.20 -7.83 -16.55
N GLU A 193 3.05 -7.29 -16.14
CA GLU A 193 2.50 -6.08 -16.79
C GLU A 193 3.34 -4.83 -16.49
N ILE A 194 3.91 -4.73 -15.29
CA ILE A 194 4.78 -3.60 -14.90
C ILE A 194 6.06 -3.62 -15.71
N GLU A 195 6.68 -4.79 -15.87
CA GLU A 195 7.90 -4.96 -16.66
C GLU A 195 7.65 -4.65 -18.14
N ALA A 196 6.54 -5.13 -18.70
CA ALA A 196 6.15 -4.83 -20.09
C ALA A 196 5.86 -3.34 -20.32
N ASP A 197 5.17 -2.67 -19.39
CA ASP A 197 4.89 -1.23 -19.49
C ASP A 197 6.17 -0.40 -19.38
N ALA A 198 7.07 -0.75 -18.45
CA ALA A 198 8.36 -0.10 -18.31
C ALA A 198 9.24 -0.25 -19.56
N GLU A 199 9.27 -1.43 -20.17
CA GLU A 199 9.99 -1.68 -21.42
C GLU A 199 9.42 -0.84 -22.57
N LYS A 200 8.08 -0.80 -22.71
CA LYS A 200 7.40 0.00 -23.72
C LYS A 200 7.72 1.49 -23.57
N LEU A 201 7.63 2.03 -22.35
CA LEU A 201 7.96 3.43 -22.06
C LEU A 201 9.43 3.74 -22.38
N ALA A 202 10.35 2.80 -22.11
CA ALA A 202 11.75 2.97 -22.45
C ALA A 202 11.99 3.00 -23.97
N ILE A 203 11.29 2.15 -24.74
CA ILE A 203 11.34 2.13 -26.21
C ILE A 203 10.79 3.45 -26.77
N ASP A 204 9.61 3.87 -26.33
CA ASP A 204 8.96 5.11 -26.77
C ASP A 204 9.84 6.34 -26.49
N ARG A 205 10.47 6.38 -25.30
CA ARG A 205 11.41 7.44 -24.93
C ARG A 205 12.63 7.46 -25.84
N ARG A 206 13.22 6.29 -26.16
CA ARG A 206 14.37 6.18 -27.09
C ARG A 206 13.99 6.63 -28.50
N ALA A 207 12.82 6.25 -28.99
CA ALA A 207 12.30 6.68 -30.28
C ALA A 207 12.12 8.21 -30.33
N LEU A 208 11.49 8.79 -29.31
CA LEU A 208 11.28 10.23 -29.22
C LEU A 208 12.59 11.02 -29.20
N LEU A 209 13.60 10.55 -28.46
CA LEU A 209 14.92 11.18 -28.41
C LEU A 209 15.63 11.14 -29.77
N ARG A 210 15.56 10.01 -30.49
CA ARG A 210 16.09 9.90 -31.86
C ARG A 210 15.40 10.88 -32.80
N THR A 211 14.06 10.98 -32.76
CA THR A 211 13.33 11.94 -33.59
C THR A 211 13.67 13.39 -33.26
N LYS A 212 13.84 13.73 -31.98
CA LYS A 212 14.27 15.08 -31.56
C LYS A 212 15.69 15.41 -32.04
N ALA A 213 16.62 14.46 -31.97
CA ALA A 213 17.99 14.63 -32.47
C ALA A 213 18.00 14.90 -33.98
N ILE A 214 17.29 14.10 -34.77
CA ILE A 214 17.17 14.28 -36.23
C ILE A 214 16.59 15.65 -36.57
N LYS A 215 15.50 16.07 -35.89
CA LYS A 215 14.90 17.39 -36.12
C LYS A 215 15.87 18.53 -35.79
N ARG A 216 16.64 18.41 -34.70
CA ARG A 216 17.63 19.41 -34.31
C ARG A 216 18.75 19.54 -35.33
N GLU A 217 19.29 18.43 -35.83
CA GLU A 217 20.31 18.43 -36.88
C GLU A 217 19.80 19.07 -38.19
N GLN A 218 18.56 18.78 -38.57
CA GLN A 218 17.93 19.39 -39.75
C GLN A 218 17.71 20.90 -39.59
N SER A 219 17.36 21.37 -38.39
CA SER A 219 17.23 22.80 -38.10
C SER A 219 18.56 23.55 -38.16
N VAL A 220 19.64 22.96 -37.62
CA VAL A 220 20.99 23.56 -37.67
C VAL A 220 21.47 23.68 -39.12
N ARG A 221 21.35 22.61 -39.92
CA ARG A 221 21.75 22.64 -41.34
C ARG A 221 21.01 23.67 -42.19
N ARG A 222 19.76 24.02 -41.84
CA ARG A 222 19.01 25.07 -42.53
C ARG A 222 19.46 26.48 -42.17
N LEU A 223 20.01 26.68 -40.97
CA LEU A 223 20.55 27.97 -40.54
C LEU A 223 21.92 28.24 -41.17
N ASP A 224 22.74 27.20 -41.40
CA ASP A 224 24.04 27.33 -42.05
C ASP A 224 23.95 27.58 -43.58
N GLN A 225 22.75 27.52 -44.16
CA GLN A 225 22.49 27.73 -45.60
C GLN A 225 21.85 29.10 -45.91
N LEU A 226 21.71 29.98 -44.91
CA LEU A 226 21.22 31.36 -45.03
C LEU A 226 22.36 32.35 -44.75
#